data_AF-A0AAP0H279-F1
#
_entry.id   AF-A0AAP0H279-F1
#
_cell.length_a   1.000
_cell.length_b   1.000
_cell.length_c   1.000
_cell.angle_alpha   90.00
_cell.angle_beta   90.00
_cell.angle_gamma   90.00
#
_symmetry.space_group_name_H-M   'P 1'
#
loop_
_entity.id
_entity.type
_entity.pdbx_description
1 polymer ?
#
loop_
_entity_poly.entity_id
_entity_poly.type
_entity_poly.pdbx_seq_one_letter_code
_entity_poly.pdbx_strand_id
1 'polypeptide(L)'
;MAKEEAIGIPIEIVSDEEMSLIEAAFTSVPFVGDIEDGGATHKKKKRKVNLSLLRRFKTKTGLFVTDITSTEWCEKQKEFFLICGKPKASEAMKAGSARHAVLEAEVITKVEVVIRSAEEHWALKMINFIHGTNQLFLDGLARELPLIGFAEDVCVVGVIDEIRMKTGEVTLVETKTRSQCNLPSEPQQRNGRLQLMCYKYLWDNLLTHPFPTQHFLDSFSLNPDYKLSQEIREIAIQAGAPVQTLNDVIGKYQYVCSMLPETQDQLLIRYEYQKDQSLIGENQYLYDSDWVTDQIRLSLEFWKGEREASYVLENERWKCKHCKYASGCPVNTVSTTVQT
;
A
#
# COMPACT_ATOMS: atom_id res chain seq x y z
N MET A 1 -43.62 -21.49 -7.92
CA MET A 1 -42.91 -20.19 -7.79
C MET A 1 -41.55 -20.49 -7.19
N ALA A 2 -40.54 -20.63 -8.06
CA ALA A 2 -39.17 -20.89 -7.64
C ALA A 2 -38.57 -19.59 -7.10
N LYS A 3 -37.91 -19.67 -5.94
CA LYS A 3 -37.05 -18.62 -5.40
C LYS A 3 -35.75 -18.66 -6.20
N GLU A 4 -35.39 -17.56 -6.85
CA GLU A 4 -34.03 -17.35 -7.35
C GLU A 4 -33.10 -17.18 -6.14
N GLU A 5 -32.24 -18.17 -5.90
CA GLU A 5 -31.06 -18.01 -5.07
C GLU A 5 -30.03 -17.21 -5.88
N ALA A 6 -29.72 -16.00 -5.42
CA ALA A 6 -28.62 -15.22 -5.96
C ALA A 6 -27.30 -15.93 -5.63
N ILE A 7 -26.71 -16.56 -6.64
CA ILE A 7 -25.40 -17.22 -6.55
C ILE A 7 -24.35 -16.10 -6.55
N GLY A 8 -23.87 -15.72 -5.36
CA GLY A 8 -22.67 -14.90 -5.22
C GLY A 8 -21.45 -15.71 -5.65
N ILE A 9 -20.81 -15.30 -6.74
CA ILE A 9 -19.62 -15.97 -7.29
C ILE A 9 -18.37 -15.19 -6.82
N PRO A 10 -17.38 -15.88 -6.22
CA PRO A 10 -16.22 -15.27 -5.56
C PRO A 10 -15.16 -14.71 -6.52
N ILE A 11 -14.51 -13.60 -6.14
CA ILE A 11 -13.40 -12.96 -6.88
C ILE A 11 -12.27 -12.53 -5.92
N GLU A 12 -11.03 -12.76 -6.38
CA GLU A 12 -9.75 -12.68 -5.67
C GLU A 12 -9.20 -11.28 -5.45
N ILE A 13 -8.60 -11.07 -4.27
CA ILE A 13 -7.70 -9.95 -3.97
C ILE A 13 -6.35 -10.52 -3.53
N VAL A 14 -5.28 -10.12 -4.22
CA VAL A 14 -3.89 -10.47 -3.86
C VAL A 14 -3.48 -9.66 -2.63
N SER A 15 -3.11 -10.34 -1.55
CA SER A 15 -2.72 -9.70 -0.29
C SER A 15 -1.40 -8.91 -0.39
N ASP A 16 -1.15 -7.96 0.51
CA ASP A 16 0.13 -7.24 0.63
C ASP A 16 1.35 -8.18 0.82
N GLU A 17 1.13 -9.34 1.45
CA GLU A 17 2.17 -10.35 1.68
C GLU A 17 2.49 -11.11 0.38
N GLU A 18 1.47 -11.47 -0.41
CA GLU A 18 1.63 -12.02 -1.76
C GLU A 18 2.19 -11.00 -2.75
N MET A 19 1.81 -9.72 -2.63
CA MET A 19 2.45 -8.66 -3.39
C MET A 19 3.94 -8.52 -3.06
N SER A 20 4.33 -8.68 -1.79
CA SER A 20 5.74 -8.68 -1.42
C SER A 20 6.50 -9.91 -1.96
N LEU A 21 5.83 -11.06 -2.10
CA LEU A 21 6.36 -12.27 -2.73
C LEU A 21 6.46 -12.12 -4.26
N ILE A 22 5.49 -11.46 -4.89
CA ILE A 22 5.48 -11.09 -6.30
C ILE A 22 6.59 -10.05 -6.58
N GLU A 23 6.78 -9.05 -5.72
CA GLU A 23 7.92 -8.13 -5.76
C GLU A 23 9.26 -8.88 -5.64
N ALA A 24 9.36 -9.85 -4.73
CA ALA A 24 10.54 -10.70 -4.60
C ALA A 24 10.78 -11.55 -5.87
N ALA A 25 9.73 -12.08 -6.49
CA ALA A 25 9.80 -12.84 -7.74
C ALA A 25 10.25 -11.94 -8.91
N PHE A 26 9.66 -10.75 -9.07
CA PHE A 26 10.05 -9.81 -10.13
C PHE A 26 11.43 -9.17 -9.93
N THR A 27 11.94 -9.09 -8.70
CA THR A 27 13.32 -8.64 -8.42
C THR A 27 14.35 -9.74 -8.59
N SER A 28 13.93 -11.02 -8.59
CA SER A 28 14.80 -12.18 -8.78
C SER A 28 15.12 -12.53 -10.24
N VAL A 29 14.38 -11.96 -11.21
CA VAL A 29 14.67 -12.16 -12.64
C VAL A 29 15.94 -11.40 -13.01
N PRO A 30 17.05 -12.07 -13.41
CA PRO A 30 18.22 -11.39 -13.90
C PRO A 30 17.84 -10.62 -15.17
N PHE A 31 18.26 -9.37 -15.25
CA PHE A 31 18.20 -8.58 -16.48
C PHE A 31 18.98 -9.33 -17.58
N VAL A 32 18.28 -10.06 -18.44
CA VAL A 32 18.82 -10.50 -19.73
C VAL A 32 18.63 -9.32 -20.68
N GLY A 33 19.57 -8.37 -20.59
CA GLY A 33 19.79 -7.37 -21.62
C GLY A 33 20.93 -7.83 -22.51
N ASP A 34 20.74 -7.61 -23.81
CA ASP A 34 21.45 -8.19 -24.94
C ASP A 34 22.96 -8.39 -24.78
N ILE A 35 23.40 -9.54 -25.30
CA ILE A 35 24.80 -9.88 -25.57
C ILE A 35 25.25 -8.96 -26.70
N GLU A 36 26.06 -7.95 -26.39
CA GLU A 36 27.18 -7.55 -27.25
C GLU A 36 28.22 -6.72 -26.47
N ASP A 37 29.41 -7.34 -26.40
CA ASP A 37 30.76 -6.80 -26.32
C ASP A 37 31.37 -6.22 -25.00
N GLY A 38 32.49 -6.85 -24.63
CA GLY A 38 33.71 -6.23 -24.08
C GLY A 38 33.69 -5.43 -22.77
N GLY A 39 33.89 -6.10 -21.63
CA GLY A 39 34.68 -5.60 -20.50
C GLY A 39 34.15 -4.40 -19.68
N ALA A 40 33.32 -4.62 -18.65
CA ALA A 40 33.03 -3.59 -17.63
C ALA A 40 32.45 -4.13 -16.30
N THR A 41 33.23 -4.88 -15.52
CA THR A 41 32.80 -5.35 -14.18
C THR A 41 32.80 -4.25 -13.10
N HIS A 42 33.52 -3.13 -13.31
CA HIS A 42 33.57 -2.00 -12.35
C HIS A 42 32.52 -0.89 -12.57
N LYS A 43 31.94 -0.73 -13.77
CA LYS A 43 30.96 0.34 -14.05
C LYS A 43 29.55 0.04 -13.51
N LYS A 44 29.15 -1.25 -13.45
CA LYS A 44 27.81 -1.67 -12.96
C LYS A 44 27.60 -1.41 -11.45
N LYS A 45 28.65 -1.56 -10.62
CA LYS A 45 28.58 -1.28 -9.16
C LYS A 45 28.50 0.23 -8.86
N LYS A 46 29.23 1.07 -9.59
CA LYS A 46 29.19 2.54 -9.40
C LYS A 46 27.84 3.16 -9.78
N ARG A 47 27.14 2.64 -10.81
CA ARG A 47 25.81 3.16 -11.21
C ARG A 47 24.69 2.91 -10.19
N LYS A 48 24.72 1.80 -9.43
CA LYS A 48 23.69 1.49 -8.42
C LYS A 48 23.72 2.41 -7.19
N VAL A 49 24.84 3.06 -6.90
CA VAL A 49 25.03 3.89 -5.69
C VAL A 49 24.44 5.30 -5.86
N ASN A 50 24.25 5.77 -7.10
CA ASN A 50 23.80 7.15 -7.38
C ASN A 50 22.33 7.24 -7.82
N LEU A 51 21.55 6.18 -7.61
CA LEU A 51 20.11 6.17 -7.85
C LEU A 51 19.37 6.42 -6.54
N SER A 52 18.29 7.19 -6.59
CA SER A 52 17.40 7.42 -5.46
C SER A 52 16.79 6.11 -4.93
N LEU A 53 16.31 6.11 -3.68
CA LEU A 53 15.67 4.93 -3.09
C LEU A 53 14.44 4.51 -3.90
N LEU A 54 13.66 5.48 -4.40
CA LEU A 54 12.53 5.25 -5.30
C LEU A 54 12.95 4.45 -6.54
N ARG A 55 13.97 4.92 -7.27
CA ARG A 55 14.45 4.23 -8.49
C ARG A 55 15.13 2.89 -8.22
N ARG A 56 15.65 2.69 -7.01
CA ARG A 56 16.33 1.45 -6.63
C ARG A 56 15.35 0.35 -6.22
N PHE A 57 14.28 0.71 -5.54
CA PHE A 57 13.43 -0.25 -4.83
C PHE A 57 11.97 -0.26 -5.30
N LYS A 58 11.51 0.75 -6.05
CA LYS A 58 10.08 0.99 -6.28
C LYS A 58 9.71 1.26 -7.74
N THR A 59 10.63 1.05 -8.67
CA THR A 59 10.41 1.24 -10.13
C THR A 59 9.32 0.34 -10.72
N LYS A 60 9.07 -0.85 -10.13
CA LYS A 60 8.09 -1.80 -10.67
C LYS A 60 6.70 -1.69 -10.04
N THR A 61 6.61 -1.10 -8.84
CA THR A 61 5.41 -1.15 -8.01
C THR A 61 4.88 0.21 -7.57
N GLY A 62 5.68 1.27 -7.69
CA GLY A 62 5.37 2.55 -7.06
C GLY A 62 5.61 2.48 -5.55
N LEU A 63 5.20 3.51 -4.82
CA LEU A 63 5.23 3.51 -3.36
C LEU A 63 3.95 2.89 -2.81
N PHE A 64 4.04 2.08 -1.76
CA PHE A 64 2.86 1.76 -0.97
C PHE A 64 2.57 2.88 0.03
N VAL A 65 1.33 3.02 0.48
CA VAL A 65 1.02 3.90 1.61
C VAL A 65 1.85 3.53 2.85
N THR A 66 2.14 2.23 3.05
CA THR A 66 3.04 1.77 4.11
C THR A 66 4.50 2.20 3.92
N ASP A 67 4.94 2.47 2.68
CA ASP A 67 6.26 3.05 2.42
C ASP A 67 6.32 4.50 2.89
N ILE A 68 5.25 5.28 2.68
CA ILE A 68 5.12 6.65 3.17
C ILE A 68 5.02 6.63 4.69
N THR A 69 4.06 5.91 5.26
CA THR A 69 3.79 5.95 6.70
C THR A 69 4.94 5.40 7.53
N SER A 70 5.74 4.45 7.00
CA SER A 70 6.91 3.95 7.72
C SER A 70 7.98 5.02 7.99
N THR A 71 8.01 6.10 7.19
CA THR A 71 8.94 7.23 7.42
C THR A 71 8.59 8.04 8.66
N GLU A 72 7.31 8.11 9.05
CA GLU A 72 6.82 8.78 10.26
C GLU A 72 7.39 8.17 11.56
N TRP A 73 7.74 6.88 11.55
CA TRP A 73 8.38 6.26 12.70
C TRP A 73 9.84 6.68 12.82
N CYS A 74 10.61 6.52 11.74
CA CYS A 74 12.00 6.93 11.60
C CYS A 74 12.48 6.69 10.15
N GLU A 75 12.81 7.76 9.42
CA GLU A 75 13.34 7.64 8.05
C GLU A 75 14.65 6.86 7.99
N LYS A 76 15.58 7.10 8.92
CA LYS A 76 16.83 6.34 8.99
C LYS A 76 16.60 4.85 9.24
N GLN A 77 15.58 4.48 10.00
CA GLN A 77 15.20 3.07 10.14
C GLN A 77 14.71 2.50 8.81
N LYS A 78 13.85 3.23 8.09
CA LYS A 78 13.36 2.81 6.76
C LYS A 78 14.51 2.67 5.76
N GLU A 79 15.45 3.61 5.74
CA GLU A 79 16.66 3.53 4.92
C GLU A 79 17.48 2.26 5.24
N PHE A 80 17.70 1.95 6.52
CA PHE A 80 18.38 0.72 6.92
C PHE A 80 17.62 -0.54 6.53
N PHE A 81 16.28 -0.55 6.58
CA PHE A 81 15.50 -1.70 6.11
C PHE A 81 15.73 -1.97 4.62
N LEU A 82 15.84 -0.92 3.81
CA LEU A 82 16.06 -1.03 2.37
C LEU A 82 17.49 -1.46 2.03
N ILE A 83 18.49 -0.92 2.74
CA ILE A 83 19.91 -1.13 2.42
C ILE A 83 20.46 -2.39 3.08
N CYS A 84 20.10 -2.65 4.33
CA CYS A 84 20.63 -3.74 5.14
C CYS A 84 19.71 -4.97 5.17
N GLY A 85 18.50 -4.85 4.60
CA GLY A 85 17.50 -5.92 4.51
C GLY A 85 16.42 -5.82 5.58
N LYS A 86 15.18 -6.24 5.23
CA LYS A 86 13.99 -6.12 6.09
C LYS A 86 14.09 -7.05 7.32
N PRO A 87 13.76 -6.57 8.53
CA PRO A 87 13.72 -7.43 9.69
C PRO A 87 12.59 -8.47 9.58
N LYS A 88 12.81 -9.68 10.11
CA LYS A 88 11.75 -10.70 10.25
C LYS A 88 10.56 -10.13 11.02
N ALA A 89 9.35 -10.43 10.53
CA ALA A 89 8.09 -10.08 11.17
C ALA A 89 8.05 -10.60 12.62
N SER A 90 7.58 -9.76 13.55
CA SER A 90 7.38 -10.15 14.94
C SER A 90 6.11 -11.00 15.09
N GLU A 91 5.97 -11.72 16.20
CA GLU A 91 4.74 -12.47 16.49
C GLU A 91 3.50 -11.55 16.56
N ALA A 92 3.67 -10.34 17.07
CA ALA A 92 2.60 -9.33 17.08
C ALA A 92 2.22 -8.88 15.65
N MET A 93 3.18 -8.75 14.74
CA MET A 93 2.88 -8.44 13.33
C MET A 93 2.15 -9.59 12.65
N LYS A 94 2.63 -10.84 12.83
CA LYS A 94 1.97 -12.03 12.27
C LYS A 94 0.54 -12.20 12.77
N ALA A 95 0.31 -12.00 14.08
CA ALA A 95 -1.03 -12.02 14.66
C ALA A 95 -1.93 -10.93 14.08
N GLY A 96 -1.38 -9.75 13.80
CA GLY A 96 -2.09 -8.70 13.07
C GLY A 96 -2.46 -9.11 11.66
N SER A 97 -1.50 -9.54 10.84
CA SER A 97 -1.75 -10.00 9.47
C SER A 97 -2.78 -11.13 9.42
N ALA A 98 -2.71 -12.09 10.34
CA ALA A 98 -3.69 -13.17 10.44
C ALA A 98 -5.10 -12.64 10.76
N ARG A 99 -5.22 -11.60 11.58
CA ARG A 99 -6.53 -10.98 11.87
C ARG A 99 -7.10 -10.27 10.64
N HIS A 100 -6.30 -9.54 9.88
CA HIS A 100 -6.76 -8.92 8.63
C HIS A 100 -7.20 -9.97 7.61
N ALA A 101 -6.44 -11.05 7.45
CA ALA A 101 -6.84 -12.15 6.57
C ALA A 101 -8.18 -12.78 6.96
N VAL A 102 -8.47 -12.90 8.27
CA VAL A 102 -9.79 -13.35 8.76
C VAL A 102 -10.87 -12.33 8.41
N LEU A 103 -10.64 -11.03 8.66
CA LEU A 103 -11.59 -9.97 8.35
C LEU A 103 -11.89 -9.90 6.85
N GLU A 104 -10.86 -9.93 6.02
CA GLU A 104 -10.95 -10.00 4.56
C GLU A 104 -11.85 -11.17 4.12
N ALA A 105 -11.60 -12.37 4.68
CA ALA A 105 -12.36 -13.58 4.36
C ALA A 105 -13.85 -13.54 4.76
N GLU A 106 -14.28 -12.58 5.60
CA GLU A 106 -15.69 -12.38 5.93
C GLU A 106 -16.51 -11.88 4.72
N VAL A 107 -15.86 -11.19 3.78
CA VAL A 107 -16.52 -10.54 2.63
C VAL A 107 -15.89 -10.88 1.29
N ILE A 108 -14.65 -11.36 1.27
CA ILE A 108 -13.89 -11.69 0.05
C ILE A 108 -13.50 -13.16 0.10
N THR A 109 -13.58 -13.83 -1.05
CA THR A 109 -13.09 -15.21 -1.19
C THR A 109 -11.88 -15.18 -2.12
N LYS A 110 -10.75 -15.72 -1.64
CA LYS A 110 -9.52 -15.77 -2.43
C LYS A 110 -9.61 -16.87 -3.48
N VAL A 111 -9.19 -16.54 -4.70
CA VAL A 111 -8.88 -17.50 -5.77
C VAL A 111 -7.36 -17.45 -5.95
N GLU A 112 -6.77 -18.40 -6.68
CA GLU A 112 -5.36 -18.29 -7.09
C GLU A 112 -5.33 -17.98 -8.59
N VAL A 113 -4.67 -16.87 -8.95
CA VAL A 113 -4.51 -16.46 -10.35
C VAL A 113 -3.07 -16.51 -10.80
N VAL A 114 -2.87 -17.03 -12.01
CA VAL A 114 -1.56 -17.02 -12.66
C VAL A 114 -1.33 -15.67 -13.36
N ILE A 115 -0.44 -14.85 -12.78
CA ILE A 115 0.01 -13.58 -13.35
C ILE A 115 1.17 -13.82 -14.32
N ARG A 116 1.00 -13.46 -15.60
CA ARG A 116 1.99 -13.74 -16.66
C ARG A 116 2.82 -12.53 -17.06
N SER A 117 2.40 -11.31 -16.69
CA SER A 117 3.12 -10.08 -17.02
C SER A 117 2.89 -8.96 -16.00
N ALA A 118 3.62 -7.85 -16.15
CA ALA A 118 3.40 -6.65 -15.35
C ALA A 118 2.04 -5.99 -15.65
N GLU A 119 1.59 -6.06 -16.91
CA GLU A 119 0.27 -5.60 -17.32
C GLU A 119 -0.84 -6.38 -16.61
N GLU A 120 -0.76 -7.71 -16.54
CA GLU A 120 -1.73 -8.51 -15.80
C GLU A 120 -1.71 -8.22 -14.29
N HIS A 121 -0.53 -7.96 -13.72
CA HIS A 121 -0.42 -7.58 -12.31
C HIS A 121 -1.17 -6.28 -12.00
N TRP A 122 -0.94 -5.24 -12.80
CA TRP A 122 -1.64 -3.96 -12.65
C TRP A 122 -3.13 -4.06 -12.99
N ALA A 123 -3.47 -4.82 -14.03
CA ALA A 123 -4.85 -5.05 -14.42
C ALA A 123 -5.63 -5.73 -13.29
N LEU A 124 -5.08 -6.79 -12.68
CA LEU A 124 -5.74 -7.49 -11.59
C LEU A 124 -5.97 -6.56 -10.40
N LYS A 125 -5.01 -5.71 -10.05
CA LYS A 125 -5.19 -4.74 -8.96
C LYS A 125 -6.33 -3.75 -9.24
N MET A 126 -6.43 -3.24 -10.48
CA MET A 126 -7.53 -2.36 -10.89
C MET A 126 -8.88 -3.09 -10.94
N ILE A 127 -8.90 -4.35 -11.36
CA ILE A 127 -10.09 -5.19 -11.35
C ILE A 127 -10.57 -5.44 -9.91
N ASN A 128 -9.65 -5.65 -8.98
CA ASN A 128 -9.97 -5.84 -7.56
C ASN A 128 -10.56 -4.58 -6.94
N PHE A 129 -10.04 -3.40 -7.32
CA PHE A 129 -10.66 -2.13 -6.97
C PHE A 129 -12.09 -2.02 -7.51
N ILE A 130 -12.30 -2.35 -8.79
CA ILE A 130 -13.63 -2.32 -9.40
C ILE A 130 -14.60 -3.26 -8.67
N HIS A 131 -14.15 -4.47 -8.37
CA HIS A 131 -14.93 -5.46 -7.64
C HIS A 131 -15.30 -4.99 -6.23
N GLY A 132 -14.31 -4.58 -5.43
CA GLY A 132 -14.56 -4.11 -4.07
C GLY A 132 -15.40 -2.82 -4.03
N THR A 133 -15.29 -1.95 -5.04
CA THR A 133 -16.17 -0.78 -5.16
C THR A 133 -17.61 -1.19 -5.47
N ASN A 134 -17.81 -2.18 -6.36
CA ASN A 134 -19.14 -2.72 -6.61
C ASN A 134 -19.74 -3.37 -5.36
N GLN A 135 -18.93 -4.11 -4.59
CA GLN A 135 -19.32 -4.65 -3.29
C GLN A 135 -19.73 -3.53 -2.32
N LEU A 136 -18.95 -2.45 -2.23
CA LEU A 136 -19.28 -1.30 -1.40
C LEU A 136 -20.66 -0.72 -1.78
N PHE A 137 -20.95 -0.57 -3.08
CA PHE A 137 -22.25 -0.05 -3.53
C PHE A 137 -23.44 -0.97 -3.23
N LEU A 138 -23.23 -2.28 -3.29
CA LEU A 138 -24.29 -3.27 -3.10
C LEU A 138 -24.54 -3.57 -1.61
N ASP A 139 -23.48 -3.81 -0.87
CA ASP A 139 -23.54 -4.35 0.50
C ASP A 139 -23.28 -3.27 1.56
N GLY A 140 -22.80 -2.09 1.16
CA GLY A 140 -22.43 -0.99 2.07
C GLY A 140 -21.12 -1.25 2.83
N LEU A 141 -20.36 -2.27 2.44
CA LEU A 141 -19.11 -2.68 3.08
C LEU A 141 -18.15 -3.22 2.03
N ALA A 142 -16.89 -2.80 2.08
CA ALA A 142 -15.78 -3.44 1.37
C ALA A 142 -14.58 -3.54 2.30
N ARG A 143 -13.72 -4.54 2.10
CA ARG A 143 -12.46 -4.71 2.84
C ARG A 143 -11.29 -4.87 1.89
N GLU A 144 -10.09 -4.59 2.38
CA GLU A 144 -8.83 -4.72 1.65
C GLU A 144 -8.89 -4.10 0.23
N LEU A 145 -9.54 -2.94 0.09
CA LEU A 145 -9.78 -2.32 -1.21
C LEU A 145 -8.49 -1.68 -1.74
N PRO A 146 -7.90 -2.18 -2.84
CA PRO A 146 -6.67 -1.61 -3.39
C PRO A 146 -6.96 -0.28 -4.10
N LEU A 147 -6.19 0.76 -3.80
CA LEU A 147 -6.36 2.09 -4.38
C LEU A 147 -5.08 2.49 -5.11
N ILE A 148 -5.16 2.82 -6.40
CA ILE A 148 -4.02 3.26 -7.21
C ILE A 148 -4.22 4.74 -7.53
N GLY A 149 -3.33 5.58 -7.02
CA GLY A 149 -3.37 7.02 -7.26
C GLY A 149 -1.97 7.61 -7.42
N PHE A 150 -1.92 8.94 -7.44
CA PHE A 150 -0.67 9.67 -7.51
C PHE A 150 -0.58 10.67 -6.37
N ALA A 151 0.62 10.77 -5.80
CA ALA A 151 1.03 11.86 -4.95
C ALA A 151 2.13 12.61 -5.69
N GLU A 152 1.86 13.86 -6.06
CA GLU A 152 2.67 14.59 -7.05
C GLU A 152 2.84 13.77 -8.35
N ASP A 153 4.07 13.43 -8.72
CA ASP A 153 4.46 12.61 -9.87
C ASP A 153 4.81 11.16 -9.49
N VAL A 154 4.48 10.70 -8.29
CA VAL A 154 4.79 9.34 -7.83
C VAL A 154 3.52 8.51 -7.72
N CYS A 155 3.49 7.36 -8.39
CA CYS A 155 2.43 6.38 -8.24
C CYS A 155 2.45 5.83 -6.81
N VAL A 156 1.31 5.95 -6.11
CA VAL A 156 1.11 5.46 -4.75
C VAL A 156 -0.02 4.46 -4.75
N VAL A 157 0.20 3.35 -4.06
CA VAL A 157 -0.78 2.28 -3.90
C VAL A 157 -1.15 2.10 -2.43
N GLY A 158 -2.43 2.25 -2.13
CA GLY A 158 -3.02 1.93 -0.83
C GLY A 158 -3.81 0.63 -0.87
N VAL A 159 -4.06 0.06 0.31
CA VAL A 159 -5.04 -1.01 0.52
C VAL A 159 -5.85 -0.61 1.74
N ILE A 160 -7.11 -0.22 1.53
CA ILE A 160 -7.97 0.27 2.60
C ILE A 160 -8.57 -0.93 3.31
N ASP A 161 -8.24 -1.12 4.59
CA ASP A 161 -8.70 -2.27 5.39
C ASP A 161 -10.21 -2.46 5.32
N GLU A 162 -10.96 -1.37 5.52
CA GLU A 162 -12.41 -1.40 5.55
C GLU A 162 -13.01 -0.04 5.14
N ILE A 163 -14.03 -0.11 4.28
CA ILE A 163 -14.82 1.02 3.84
C ILE A 163 -16.27 0.72 4.12
N ARG A 164 -16.95 1.64 4.79
CA ARG A 164 -18.37 1.53 5.13
C ARG A 164 -19.14 2.61 4.38
N MET A 165 -20.27 2.24 3.79
CA MET A 165 -21.21 3.18 3.21
C MET A 165 -22.57 3.08 3.90
N LYS A 166 -23.04 4.18 4.50
CA LYS A 166 -24.36 4.28 5.11
C LYS A 166 -25.07 5.50 4.54
N THR A 167 -26.26 5.29 3.95
CA THR A 167 -27.09 6.38 3.41
C THR A 167 -26.33 7.33 2.46
N GLY A 168 -25.38 6.80 1.69
CA GLY A 168 -24.52 7.56 0.77
C GLY A 168 -23.27 8.19 1.38
N GLU A 169 -23.12 8.14 2.71
CA GLU A 169 -21.92 8.62 3.39
C GLU A 169 -20.88 7.50 3.49
N VAL A 170 -19.63 7.80 3.11
CA VAL A 170 -18.51 6.85 3.19
C VAL A 170 -17.57 7.18 4.33
N THR A 171 -17.28 6.16 5.14
CA THR A 171 -16.30 6.20 6.23
C THR A 171 -15.17 5.21 5.95
N LEU A 172 -13.93 5.70 6.03
CA LEU A 172 -12.72 4.86 5.97
C LEU A 172 -12.36 4.39 7.38
N VAL A 173 -12.11 3.09 7.52
CA VAL A 173 -11.80 2.45 8.81
C VAL A 173 -10.50 1.67 8.70
N GLU A 174 -9.58 1.93 9.62
CA GLU A 174 -8.33 1.17 9.77
C GLU A 174 -8.44 0.33 11.04
N THR A 175 -8.13 -0.97 10.93
CA THR A 175 -8.11 -1.86 12.08
C THR A 175 -6.68 -2.12 12.52
N LYS A 176 -6.35 -1.78 13.77
CA LYS A 176 -5.06 -2.09 14.39
C LYS A 176 -5.22 -3.13 15.47
N THR A 177 -4.33 -4.12 15.48
CA THR A 177 -4.31 -5.13 16.54
C THR A 177 -3.26 -4.82 17.60
N ARG A 178 -3.54 -5.18 18.85
CA ARG A 178 -2.67 -4.90 20.00
C ARG A 178 -2.42 -6.17 20.81
N SER A 179 -1.17 -6.35 21.24
CA SER A 179 -0.79 -7.41 22.19
C SER A 179 -1.12 -7.06 23.65
N GLN A 180 -1.44 -5.79 23.93
CA GLN A 180 -1.91 -5.30 25.22
C GLN A 180 -3.35 -4.83 25.08
N CYS A 181 -4.19 -5.14 26.07
CA CYS A 181 -5.60 -4.71 26.11
C CYS A 181 -5.73 -3.26 26.64
N ASN A 182 -5.09 -2.33 25.93
CA ASN A 182 -5.16 -0.89 26.18
C ASN A 182 -4.90 -0.11 24.89
N LEU A 183 -5.42 1.12 24.84
CA LEU A 183 -5.17 2.02 23.71
C LEU A 183 -3.67 2.38 23.63
N PRO A 184 -3.13 2.61 22.42
CA PRO A 184 -1.78 3.12 22.26
C PRO A 184 -1.62 4.52 22.86
N SER A 185 -0.39 4.92 23.17
CA SER A 185 -0.11 6.35 23.41
C SER A 185 -0.24 7.15 22.12
N GLU A 186 -0.49 8.46 22.19
CA GLU A 186 -0.65 9.33 21.00
C GLU A 186 0.48 9.14 19.96
N PRO A 187 1.78 9.08 20.34
CA PRO A 187 2.84 8.87 19.36
C PRO A 187 2.77 7.53 18.62
N GLN A 188 2.19 6.50 19.25
CA GLN A 188 1.98 5.20 18.63
C GLN A 188 0.76 5.18 17.68
N GLN A 189 -0.15 6.15 17.80
CA GLN A 189 -1.33 6.29 16.95
C GLN A 189 -1.02 7.04 15.65
N ARG A 190 -0.01 7.93 15.65
CA ARG A 190 0.36 8.81 14.52
C ARG A 190 0.52 8.08 13.19
N ASN A 191 1.17 6.91 13.17
CA ASN A 191 1.35 6.13 11.94
C ASN A 191 0.01 5.64 11.35
N GLY A 192 -0.90 5.15 12.20
CA GLY A 192 -2.25 4.75 11.77
C GLY A 192 -3.09 5.94 11.31
N ARG A 193 -2.95 7.09 11.98
CA ARG A 193 -3.60 8.33 11.56
C ARG A 193 -3.11 8.78 10.18
N LEU A 194 -1.79 8.81 9.98
CA LEU A 194 -1.19 9.16 8.69
C LEU A 194 -1.64 8.19 7.58
N GLN A 195 -1.72 6.89 7.88
CA GLN A 195 -2.19 5.89 6.93
C GLN A 195 -3.61 6.17 6.43
N LEU A 196 -4.57 6.37 7.33
CA LEU A 196 -5.94 6.73 6.94
C LEU A 196 -6.01 8.04 6.15
N MET A 197 -5.23 9.04 6.56
CA MET A 197 -5.17 10.31 5.84
C MET A 197 -4.58 10.15 4.43
N CYS A 198 -3.57 9.28 4.26
CA CYS A 198 -3.05 8.94 2.93
C CYS A 198 -4.11 8.25 2.06
N TYR A 199 -4.91 7.33 2.63
CA TYR A 199 -6.01 6.71 1.90
C TYR A 199 -7.05 7.74 1.45
N LYS A 200 -7.48 8.62 2.36
CA LYS A 200 -8.40 9.71 2.00
C LYS A 200 -7.81 10.65 0.96
N TYR A 201 -6.54 11.05 1.10
CA TYR A 201 -5.84 11.88 0.12
C TYR A 201 -5.89 11.25 -1.29
N LEU A 202 -5.59 9.94 -1.40
CA LEU A 202 -5.65 9.24 -2.68
C LEU A 202 -7.09 9.12 -3.20
N TRP A 203 -8.06 8.87 -2.33
CA TRP A 203 -9.48 8.76 -2.69
C TRP A 203 -10.01 10.07 -3.26
N ASP A 204 -9.79 11.18 -2.53
CA ASP A 204 -10.25 12.51 -2.92
C ASP A 204 -9.54 12.99 -4.20
N ASN A 205 -8.27 12.61 -4.39
CA ASN A 205 -7.57 12.89 -5.64
C ASN A 205 -8.16 12.15 -6.84
N LEU A 206 -8.60 10.90 -6.67
CA LEU A 206 -9.24 10.11 -7.73
C LEU A 206 -10.64 10.64 -8.10
N LEU A 207 -11.32 11.28 -7.16
CA LEU A 207 -12.58 12.00 -7.40
C LEU A 207 -12.36 13.30 -8.17
N THR A 208 -11.34 14.06 -7.78
CA THR A 208 -11.15 15.44 -8.22
C THR A 208 -10.38 15.54 -9.55
N HIS A 209 -9.50 14.58 -9.82
CA HIS A 209 -8.57 14.64 -10.95
C HIS A 209 -8.69 13.40 -11.84
N PRO A 210 -8.59 13.56 -13.18
CA PRO A 210 -8.45 12.43 -14.07
C PRO A 210 -7.22 11.59 -13.73
N PHE A 211 -7.36 10.27 -13.69
CA PHE A 211 -6.22 9.38 -13.51
C PHE A 211 -5.19 9.61 -14.64
N PRO A 212 -3.89 9.82 -14.33
CA PRO A 212 -2.89 10.20 -15.32
C PRO A 212 -2.38 8.97 -16.09
N THR A 213 -3.22 8.41 -16.96
CA THR A 213 -2.98 7.15 -17.69
C THR A 213 -1.64 7.09 -18.40
N GLN A 214 -1.28 8.11 -19.18
CA GLN A 214 -0.02 8.08 -19.93
C GLN A 214 1.19 8.04 -19.00
N HIS A 215 1.18 8.87 -17.96
CA HIS A 215 2.25 8.89 -16.97
C HIS A 215 2.36 7.56 -16.21
N PHE A 216 1.23 6.93 -15.88
CA PHE A 216 1.19 5.59 -15.29
C PHE A 216 1.82 4.53 -16.21
N LEU A 217 1.40 4.48 -17.48
CA LEU A 217 1.94 3.54 -18.47
C LEU A 217 3.45 3.74 -18.66
N ASP A 218 3.91 4.98 -18.78
CA ASP A 218 5.32 5.33 -18.97
C ASP A 218 6.16 4.94 -17.74
N SER A 219 5.66 5.22 -16.53
CA SER A 219 6.35 4.94 -15.26
C SER A 219 6.69 3.47 -15.09
N PHE A 220 5.83 2.58 -15.58
CA PHE A 220 5.97 1.14 -15.45
C PHE A 220 6.32 0.43 -16.77
N SER A 221 6.53 1.19 -17.86
CA SER A 221 6.82 0.67 -19.20
C SER A 221 5.81 -0.37 -19.69
N LEU A 222 4.51 -0.09 -19.50
CA LEU A 222 3.41 -1.01 -19.79
C LEU A 222 2.91 -0.82 -21.22
N ASN A 223 2.52 -1.92 -21.87
CA ASN A 223 1.83 -1.86 -23.15
C ASN A 223 0.31 -1.73 -22.96
N PRO A 224 -0.32 -0.60 -23.33
CA PRO A 224 -1.77 -0.42 -23.17
C PRO A 224 -2.59 -1.43 -23.99
N ASP A 225 -2.09 -1.87 -25.14
CA ASP A 225 -2.77 -2.81 -26.04
C ASP A 225 -2.50 -4.29 -25.68
N TYR A 226 -1.83 -4.55 -24.55
CA TYR A 226 -1.60 -5.90 -24.06
C TYR A 226 -2.94 -6.63 -23.88
N LYS A 227 -3.11 -7.76 -24.56
CA LYS A 227 -4.31 -8.60 -24.45
C LYS A 227 -4.22 -9.47 -23.21
N LEU A 228 -5.17 -9.31 -22.31
CA LEU A 228 -5.25 -10.07 -21.06
C LEU A 228 -5.52 -11.55 -21.34
N SER A 229 -4.98 -12.42 -20.50
CA SER A 229 -5.29 -13.85 -20.53
C SER A 229 -6.78 -14.11 -20.32
N GLN A 230 -7.23 -15.28 -20.76
CA GLN A 230 -8.63 -15.69 -20.58
C GLN A 230 -9.04 -15.68 -19.09
N GLU A 231 -8.17 -16.17 -18.22
CA GLU A 231 -8.36 -16.20 -16.76
C GLU A 231 -8.62 -14.80 -16.18
N ILE A 232 -7.77 -13.81 -16.49
CA ILE A 232 -7.96 -12.42 -16.05
C ILE A 232 -9.26 -11.82 -16.62
N ARG A 233 -9.60 -12.12 -17.87
CA ARG A 233 -10.85 -11.63 -18.47
C ARG A 233 -12.09 -12.23 -17.82
N GLU A 234 -12.07 -13.51 -17.46
CA GLU A 234 -13.17 -14.17 -16.75
C GLU A 234 -13.41 -13.53 -15.38
N ILE A 235 -12.33 -13.24 -14.64
CA ILE A 235 -12.38 -12.51 -13.38
C ILE A 235 -12.94 -11.10 -13.56
N ALA A 236 -12.48 -10.39 -14.59
CA ALA A 236 -12.97 -9.05 -14.87
C ALA A 236 -14.48 -9.05 -15.20
N ILE A 237 -14.98 -10.05 -15.94
CA ILE A 237 -16.42 -10.24 -16.19
C ILE A 237 -17.18 -10.42 -14.87
N GLN A 238 -16.70 -11.29 -13.99
CA GLN A 238 -17.31 -11.51 -12.68
C GLN A 238 -17.31 -10.21 -11.85
N ALA A 239 -16.28 -9.38 -11.99
CA ALA A 239 -16.16 -8.10 -11.30
C ALA A 239 -17.08 -7.01 -11.89
N GLY A 240 -17.86 -7.30 -12.94
CA GLY A 240 -18.70 -6.32 -13.63
C GLY A 240 -17.94 -5.43 -14.63
N ALA A 241 -16.78 -5.90 -15.10
CA ALA A 241 -15.87 -5.20 -15.99
C ALA A 241 -15.43 -6.09 -17.17
N PRO A 242 -16.29 -6.30 -18.19
CA PRO A 242 -15.87 -7.02 -19.39
C PRO A 242 -14.80 -6.20 -20.13
N VAL A 243 -13.57 -6.71 -20.17
CA VAL A 243 -12.37 -6.04 -20.70
C VAL A 243 -11.56 -7.02 -21.56
N GLN A 244 -10.78 -6.50 -22.51
CA GLN A 244 -9.89 -7.31 -23.36
C GLN A 244 -8.42 -6.95 -23.19
N THR A 245 -8.12 -5.67 -22.99
CA THR A 245 -6.78 -5.12 -22.92
C THR A 245 -6.51 -4.40 -21.59
N LEU A 246 -5.24 -4.10 -21.31
CA LEU A 246 -4.89 -3.23 -20.17
C LEU A 246 -5.57 -1.86 -20.28
N ASN A 247 -5.63 -1.28 -21.48
CA ASN A 247 -6.28 0.02 -21.67
C ASN A 247 -7.79 -0.02 -21.35
N ASP A 248 -8.47 -1.13 -21.67
CA ASP A 248 -9.88 -1.31 -21.28
C ASP A 248 -10.04 -1.32 -19.75
N VAL A 249 -9.11 -1.98 -19.04
CA VAL A 249 -9.10 -2.01 -17.56
C VAL A 249 -8.88 -0.62 -16.99
N ILE A 250 -7.90 0.14 -17.50
CA ILE A 250 -7.63 1.50 -17.05
C ILE A 250 -8.86 2.41 -17.28
N GLY A 251 -9.46 2.33 -18.47
CA GLY A 251 -10.68 3.08 -18.78
C GLY A 251 -11.85 2.73 -17.85
N LYS A 252 -12.01 1.44 -17.52
CA LYS A 252 -13.04 0.99 -16.58
C LYS A 252 -12.73 1.44 -15.14
N TYR A 253 -11.47 1.39 -14.72
CA TYR A 253 -11.02 1.90 -13.43
C TYR A 253 -11.35 3.38 -13.29
N GLN A 254 -11.01 4.20 -14.30
CA GLN A 254 -11.36 5.63 -14.35
C GLN A 254 -12.87 5.87 -14.27
N TYR A 255 -13.66 5.09 -15.02
CA TYR A 255 -15.12 5.17 -14.95
C TYR A 255 -15.64 4.90 -13.54
N VAL A 256 -15.15 3.84 -12.88
CA VAL A 256 -15.56 3.53 -11.49
C VAL A 256 -15.11 4.62 -10.51
N CYS A 257 -13.89 5.16 -10.65
CA CYS A 257 -13.43 6.30 -9.86
C CYS A 257 -14.37 7.52 -9.98
N SER A 258 -14.89 7.80 -11.19
CA SER A 258 -15.82 8.92 -11.41
C SER A 258 -17.20 8.74 -10.74
N MET A 259 -17.51 7.53 -10.30
CA MET A 259 -18.77 7.18 -9.63
C MET A 259 -18.61 7.08 -8.11
N LEU A 260 -17.39 7.20 -7.58
CA LEU A 260 -17.15 7.10 -6.15
C LEU A 260 -17.91 8.21 -5.40
N PRO A 261 -18.46 7.90 -4.22
CA PRO A 261 -19.03 8.92 -3.34
C PRO A 261 -17.92 9.73 -2.67
N GLU A 262 -18.28 10.95 -2.25
CA GLU A 262 -17.44 11.76 -1.35
C GLU A 262 -17.25 11.03 -0.02
N THR A 263 -16.02 11.06 0.51
CA THR A 263 -15.71 10.51 1.84
C THR A 263 -15.91 11.57 2.91
N GLN A 264 -16.36 11.14 4.09
CA GLN A 264 -16.37 12.00 5.26
C GLN A 264 -14.94 12.39 5.69
N ASP A 265 -14.80 13.58 6.25
CA ASP A 265 -13.54 14.00 6.88
C ASP A 265 -13.28 13.30 8.21
N GLN A 266 -14.28 12.61 8.77
CA GLN A 266 -14.10 11.80 9.96
C GLN A 266 -13.54 10.42 9.60
N LEU A 267 -12.32 10.16 10.05
CA LEU A 267 -11.57 8.91 9.85
C LEU A 267 -11.56 8.09 11.14
N LEU A 268 -11.72 6.77 11.04
CA LEU A 268 -11.88 5.89 12.21
C LEU A 268 -10.74 4.88 12.32
N ILE A 269 -10.04 4.87 13.45
CA ILE A 269 -9.12 3.77 13.80
C ILE A 269 -9.76 2.89 14.87
N ARG A 270 -9.87 1.60 14.60
CA ARG A 270 -10.38 0.58 15.50
C ARG A 270 -9.22 -0.22 16.09
N TYR A 271 -9.21 -0.42 17.41
CA TYR A 271 -8.19 -1.21 18.08
C TYR A 271 -8.76 -2.52 18.61
N GLU A 272 -8.23 -3.66 18.16
CA GLU A 272 -8.65 -4.99 18.62
C GLU A 272 -7.55 -5.69 19.44
N TYR A 273 -7.97 -6.40 20.47
CA TYR A 273 -7.05 -7.17 21.31
C TYR A 273 -6.72 -8.51 20.66
N GLN A 274 -5.43 -8.80 20.45
CA GLN A 274 -5.00 -9.99 19.71
C GLN A 274 -5.40 -11.32 20.37
N LYS A 275 -5.60 -11.35 21.69
CA LYS A 275 -5.86 -12.59 22.42
C LYS A 275 -7.25 -13.16 22.17
N ASP A 276 -8.26 -12.29 22.14
CA ASP A 276 -9.68 -12.67 22.08
C ASP A 276 -10.48 -11.87 21.04
N GLN A 277 -9.81 -11.03 20.25
CA GLN A 277 -10.38 -10.20 19.19
C GLN A 277 -11.41 -9.18 19.71
N SER A 278 -11.44 -8.92 21.02
CA SER A 278 -12.31 -7.92 21.61
C SER A 278 -11.91 -6.50 21.19
N LEU A 279 -12.92 -5.64 21.03
CA LEU A 279 -12.71 -4.22 20.79
C LEU A 279 -12.10 -3.57 22.04
N ILE A 280 -10.91 -3.01 21.91
CA ILE A 280 -10.27 -2.19 22.95
C ILE A 280 -10.89 -0.79 22.94
N GLY A 281 -11.10 -0.23 21.75
CA GLY A 281 -11.69 1.09 21.56
C GLY A 281 -11.55 1.59 20.13
N GLU A 282 -12.20 2.71 19.86
CA GLU A 282 -12.18 3.38 18.56
C GLU A 282 -11.79 4.85 18.75
N ASN A 283 -10.90 5.35 17.90
CA ASN A 283 -10.50 6.74 17.86
C ASN A 283 -10.95 7.38 16.55
N GLN A 284 -11.53 8.57 16.64
CA GLN A 284 -11.94 9.37 15.50
C GLN A 284 -10.95 10.52 15.31
N TYR A 285 -10.59 10.78 14.05
CA TYR A 285 -9.73 11.89 13.66
C TYR A 285 -10.40 12.68 12.56
N LEU A 286 -10.24 13.99 12.61
CA LEU A 286 -10.57 14.84 11.47
C LEU A 286 -9.43 14.79 10.46
N TYR A 287 -9.79 14.71 9.18
CA TYR A 287 -8.87 14.84 8.07
C TYR A 287 -8.21 16.22 8.10
N ASP A 288 -6.90 16.23 7.90
CA ASP A 288 -6.06 17.42 7.92
C ASP A 288 -5.26 17.43 6.62
N SER A 289 -5.79 18.12 5.62
CA SER A 289 -5.27 18.12 4.25
C SER A 289 -3.87 18.73 4.16
N ASP A 290 -3.63 19.82 4.88
CA ASP A 290 -2.32 20.49 4.92
C ASP A 290 -1.29 19.57 5.57
N TRP A 291 -1.62 18.99 6.73
CA TRP A 291 -0.69 18.11 7.45
C TRP A 291 -0.34 16.86 6.64
N VAL A 292 -1.32 16.18 6.04
CA VAL A 292 -1.05 14.95 5.27
C VAL A 292 -0.24 15.26 4.01
N THR A 293 -0.53 16.37 3.34
CA THR A 293 0.23 16.79 2.15
C THR A 293 1.67 17.08 2.51
N ASP A 294 1.93 17.74 3.64
CA ASP A 294 3.28 17.96 4.16
C ASP A 294 4.02 16.66 4.49
N GLN A 295 3.35 15.69 5.14
CA GLN A 295 3.94 14.39 5.44
C GLN A 295 4.28 13.60 4.18
N ILE A 296 3.37 13.60 3.19
CA ILE A 296 3.58 12.94 1.89
C ILE A 296 4.79 13.59 1.21
N ARG A 297 4.83 14.91 1.09
CA ARG A 297 5.94 15.65 0.46
C ARG A 297 7.28 15.32 1.11
N LEU A 298 7.38 15.40 2.45
CA LEU A 298 8.61 15.07 3.18
C LEU A 298 9.09 13.64 2.93
N SER A 299 8.14 12.69 2.83
CA SER A 299 8.44 11.31 2.47
C SER A 299 8.92 11.19 1.02
N LEU A 300 8.28 11.89 0.09
CA LEU A 300 8.68 11.90 -1.32
C LEU A 300 10.08 12.47 -1.52
N GLU A 301 10.45 13.57 -0.86
CA GLU A 301 11.82 14.13 -0.89
C GLU A 301 12.86 13.08 -0.45
N PHE A 302 12.56 12.32 0.61
CA PHE A 302 13.39 11.21 1.07
C PHE A 302 13.49 10.10 0.01
N TRP A 303 12.37 9.66 -0.57
CA TRP A 303 12.34 8.60 -1.57
C TRP A 303 13.02 9.00 -2.89
N LYS A 304 12.82 10.24 -3.33
CA LYS A 304 13.45 10.86 -4.51
C LYS A 304 14.94 11.16 -4.28
N GLY A 305 15.41 11.13 -3.03
CA GLY A 305 16.80 11.39 -2.68
C GLY A 305 17.17 12.89 -2.74
N GLU A 306 16.16 13.76 -2.65
CA GLU A 306 16.31 15.21 -2.58
C GLU A 306 16.78 15.68 -1.21
N ARG A 307 16.52 14.85 -0.19
CA ARG A 307 16.98 15.04 1.19
C ARG A 307 17.52 13.73 1.77
N GLU A 308 18.52 13.82 2.63
CA GLU A 308 18.96 12.66 3.42
C GLU A 308 17.90 12.25 4.44
N ALA A 309 17.84 10.95 4.74
CA ALA A 309 16.98 10.43 5.79
C ALA A 309 17.24 11.15 7.13
N SER A 310 16.18 11.53 7.81
CA SER A 310 16.24 12.11 9.15
C SER A 310 16.29 11.03 10.23
N TYR A 311 16.86 11.40 11.36
CA TYR A 311 16.78 10.60 12.58
C TYR A 311 15.57 11.04 13.41
N VAL A 312 15.13 10.17 14.32
CA VAL A 312 14.10 10.55 15.30
C VAL A 312 14.53 11.78 16.10
N LEU A 313 13.56 12.64 16.43
CA LEU A 313 13.76 13.77 17.31
C LEU A 313 14.22 13.31 18.71
N GLU A 314 14.89 14.19 19.44
CA GLU A 314 15.46 13.85 20.75
C GLU A 314 14.42 13.34 21.76
N ASN A 315 13.25 13.99 21.80
CA ASN A 315 12.11 13.58 22.62
C ASN A 315 11.45 12.26 22.15
N GLU A 316 11.77 11.78 20.96
CA GLU A 316 11.25 10.52 20.39
C GLU A 316 12.27 9.38 20.35
N ARG A 317 13.47 9.57 20.92
CA ARG A 317 14.53 8.55 20.97
C ARG A 317 14.12 7.26 21.67
N TRP A 318 13.03 7.26 22.45
CA TRP A 318 12.44 6.04 23.00
C TRP A 318 12.05 5.03 21.91
N LYS A 319 11.70 5.48 20.68
CA LYS A 319 11.46 4.63 19.51
C LYS A 319 12.67 3.74 19.17
N CYS A 320 13.89 4.19 19.45
CA CYS A 320 15.12 3.42 19.22
C CYS A 320 15.18 2.12 20.03
N LYS A 321 14.50 2.03 21.18
CA LYS A 321 14.42 0.80 21.99
C LYS A 321 13.75 -0.36 21.25
N HIS A 322 12.99 -0.04 20.20
CA HIS A 322 12.28 -1.00 19.35
C HIS A 322 12.94 -1.14 17.96
N CYS A 323 14.09 -0.51 17.72
CA CYS A 323 14.78 -0.53 16.43
C CYS A 323 15.91 -1.57 16.41
N LYS A 324 15.85 -2.55 15.48
CA LYS A 324 16.89 -3.57 15.34
C LYS A 324 18.26 -3.02 14.89
N TYR A 325 18.29 -1.82 14.34
CA TYR A 325 19.52 -1.14 13.89
C TYR A 325 20.05 -0.14 14.92
N ALA A 326 19.45 -0.08 16.11
CA ALA A 326 19.78 0.92 17.12
C ALA A 326 21.26 0.90 17.51
N SER A 327 21.88 -0.28 17.63
CA SER A 327 23.28 -0.46 18.02
C SER A 327 24.28 0.10 17.01
N GLY A 328 23.95 0.07 15.71
CA GLY A 328 24.78 0.61 14.63
C GLY A 328 24.36 2.00 14.16
N CYS A 329 23.34 2.59 14.78
CA CYS A 329 22.81 3.89 14.39
C CYS A 329 23.65 5.02 15.01
N PRO A 330 24.17 5.98 14.22
CA PRO A 330 25.01 7.09 14.72
C PRO A 330 24.41 7.84 15.91
N VAL A 331 23.09 8.00 15.92
CA VAL A 331 22.36 8.72 16.96
C VAL A 331 22.41 8.03 18.34
N ASN A 332 22.67 6.72 18.40
CA ASN A 332 22.84 6.00 19.67
C ASN A 332 24.31 5.71 20.00
N THR A 333 25.22 5.73 19.03
CA THR A 333 26.64 5.46 19.27
C THR A 333 27.38 6.65 19.88
N VAL A 334 26.93 7.88 19.60
CA VAL A 334 27.56 9.12 20.11
C VAL A 334 27.27 9.38 21.60
N SER A 335 26.26 8.71 22.18
CA SER A 335 25.94 8.85 23.61
C SER A 335 26.89 8.11 24.55
N THR A 336 27.84 7.34 24.03
CA THR A 336 28.77 6.52 24.82
C THR A 336 30.16 7.14 25.03
N THR A 337 30.44 8.33 24.50
CA THR A 337 31.80 8.91 24.52
C THR A 337 31.98 10.11 25.47
N VAL A 338 31.01 10.41 26.34
CA VAL A 338 31.16 11.45 27.37
C VAL A 338 30.81 10.87 28.73
N GLN A 339 31.67 9.98 29.23
CA GLN A 339 31.81 9.65 30.66
C GLN A 339 33.03 8.72 30.84
N THR A 340 34.22 9.32 30.86
CA THR A 340 35.39 8.86 31.64
C THR A 340 36.28 10.04 31.92
#